data_AF-A0A7V9CLM2-F1
#
_entry.id   AF-A0A7V9CLM2-F1
#
_cell.length_a   1.000
_cell.length_b   1.000
_cell.length_c   1.000
_cell.angle_alpha   90.00
_cell.angle_beta   90.00
_cell.angle_gamma   90.00
#
_symmetry.space_group_name_H-M   'P 1'
#
loop_
_entity.id
_entity.type
_entity.pdbx_description
1 polymer ?
#
loop_
_entity_poly.entity_id
_entity_poly.type
_entity_poly.pdbx_seq_one_letter_code
_entity_poly.pdbx_strand_id
1 'polypeptide(L)'
;MACAVAHKLGQPVYIFQCTMDTRPEDLIVTPVLTPDRRVDYHASSLVSAMLMGGIAILDEGNRMPERAWASLAPLMDDRRYVESTVASVKIPAHPRFRMCVTMNEDSSVYELHIQSRLKPRIDIVAPPWAMQERILRLKCPQVDPDLLAGVFKLLKARVKKGLHDSTRDMLSLAQYAQKLKITGVNDPLKRSAEQVLEKAVSRPRAPRIATSPLVRHFRNLTALPSFHYDAIFGRLVHEIFAVNPPHAVALELPPEMEPELEWAARCWPAPVVSISTLRGRGAALTALPFVPGDSILGAFRLAAAAGTPTVFVDVHVRSAANEPAPGSGHLPGAELADRAGDEYFAVTNALMAREPVDAADLAREAAMARHLAALMKQYATVLWVGGLAHWSRIEARLAGADFSALLGMRAAPPGGVADDSPPRRCIG
;
A
#
# COMPACT_ATOMS: atom_id res chain seq x y z
N MET A 1 1.20 -6.44 28.55
CA MET A 1 0.52 -6.77 29.83
C MET A 1 -0.20 -8.11 29.76
N ALA A 2 -1.13 -8.31 28.81
CA ALA A 2 -1.92 -9.54 28.67
C ALA A 2 -1.06 -10.83 28.66
N CYS A 3 0.04 -10.87 27.89
CA CYS A 3 0.96 -12.02 27.89
C CYS A 3 1.59 -12.30 29.27
N ALA A 4 1.89 -11.26 30.06
CA ALA A 4 2.46 -11.44 31.40
C ALA A 4 1.42 -12.00 32.39
N VAL A 5 0.15 -11.58 32.26
CA VAL A 5 -0.96 -12.16 33.05
C VAL A 5 -1.16 -13.63 32.68
N ALA A 6 -1.14 -13.95 31.39
CA ALA A 6 -1.26 -15.32 30.93
C ALA A 6 -0.15 -16.24 31.45
N HIS A 7 1.10 -15.76 31.42
CA HIS A 7 2.23 -16.46 32.01
C HIS A 7 2.03 -16.69 33.52
N LYS A 8 1.53 -15.68 34.24
CA LYS A 8 1.20 -15.82 35.68
C LYS A 8 0.06 -16.80 35.95
N LEU A 9 -0.88 -16.95 35.02
CA LEU A 9 -1.99 -17.91 35.09
C LEU A 9 -1.60 -19.31 34.60
N GLY A 10 -0.40 -19.49 34.04
CA GLY A 10 0.03 -20.76 33.43
C GLY A 10 -0.84 -21.19 32.25
N GLN A 11 -1.41 -20.23 31.50
CA GLN A 11 -2.25 -20.51 30.34
C GLN A 11 -1.53 -20.16 29.02
N PRO A 12 -1.69 -20.99 27.96
CA PRO A 12 -1.12 -20.68 26.65
C PRO A 12 -1.76 -19.42 26.05
N VAL A 13 -0.94 -18.61 25.38
CA VAL A 13 -1.35 -17.36 24.74
C VAL A 13 -1.46 -17.54 23.25
N TYR A 14 -2.55 -17.06 22.69
CA TYR A 14 -2.81 -17.00 21.26
C TYR A 14 -3.10 -15.56 20.90
N ILE A 15 -2.43 -15.05 19.88
CA ILE A 15 -2.59 -13.66 19.44
C ILE A 15 -3.23 -13.67 18.05
N PHE A 16 -4.22 -12.82 17.84
CA PHE A 16 -4.82 -12.53 16.55
C PHE A 16 -4.70 -11.04 16.29
N GLN A 17 -4.11 -10.67 15.15
CA GLN A 17 -4.00 -9.26 14.75
C GLN A 17 -5.26 -8.85 14.00
N CYS A 18 -5.99 -7.91 14.57
CA CYS A 18 -7.20 -7.36 13.97
C CYS A 18 -6.88 -6.27 12.95
N THR A 19 -7.62 -6.28 11.85
CA THR A 19 -7.53 -5.33 10.73
C THR A 19 -8.92 -4.96 10.22
N MET A 20 -9.00 -3.91 9.40
CA MET A 20 -10.24 -3.49 8.73
C MET A 20 -10.82 -4.57 7.81
N ASP A 21 -9.96 -5.45 7.31
CA ASP A 21 -10.31 -6.54 6.39
C ASP A 21 -10.63 -7.85 7.11
N THR A 22 -10.52 -7.90 8.45
CA THR A 22 -10.77 -9.12 9.22
C THR A 22 -12.20 -9.60 9.02
N ARG A 23 -12.37 -10.82 8.51
CA ARG A 23 -13.68 -11.44 8.28
C ARG A 23 -14.02 -12.46 9.37
N PRO A 24 -15.31 -12.82 9.55
CA PRO A 24 -15.71 -13.87 10.49
C PRO A 24 -14.96 -15.20 10.30
N GLU A 25 -14.71 -15.60 9.05
CA GLU A 25 -13.97 -16.82 8.72
C GLU A 25 -12.52 -16.78 9.21
N ASP A 26 -11.84 -15.62 9.14
CA ASP A 26 -10.48 -15.45 9.65
C ASP A 26 -10.40 -15.61 11.17
N LEU A 27 -11.43 -15.14 11.87
CA LEU A 27 -11.54 -15.25 13.33
C LEU A 27 -11.94 -16.64 13.80
N ILE A 28 -12.53 -17.47 12.94
CA ILE A 28 -13.13 -18.75 13.35
C ILE A 28 -12.42 -19.91 12.64
N VAL A 29 -12.77 -20.16 11.38
CA VAL A 29 -12.21 -21.25 10.58
C VAL A 29 -12.06 -20.77 9.14
N THR A 30 -10.82 -20.82 8.65
CA THR A 30 -10.46 -20.42 7.28
C THR A 30 -10.33 -21.67 6.39
N PRO A 31 -11.03 -21.74 5.24
CA PRO A 31 -10.81 -22.78 4.26
C PRO A 31 -9.52 -22.50 3.47
N VAL A 32 -8.62 -23.47 3.35
CA VAL A 32 -7.36 -23.37 2.62
C VAL A 32 -7.31 -24.46 1.56
N LEU A 33 -7.00 -24.08 0.32
CA LEU A 33 -6.79 -25.03 -0.77
C LEU A 33 -5.37 -25.58 -0.70
N THR A 34 -5.25 -26.89 -0.55
CA THR A 34 -3.96 -27.59 -0.50
C THR A 34 -3.42 -27.86 -1.92
N PRO A 35 -2.11 -28.15 -2.07
CA PRO A 35 -1.51 -28.47 -3.37
C PRO A 35 -2.15 -29.68 -4.09
N ASP A 36 -2.72 -30.63 -3.33
CA ASP A 36 -3.45 -31.79 -3.85
C ASP A 36 -4.94 -31.51 -4.13
N ARG A 37 -5.33 -30.23 -4.22
CA ARG A 37 -6.69 -29.75 -4.53
C ARG A 37 -7.75 -30.19 -3.50
N ARG A 38 -7.35 -30.37 -2.24
CA ARG A 38 -8.27 -30.57 -1.12
C ARG A 38 -8.51 -29.26 -0.39
N VAL A 39 -9.63 -29.18 0.33
CA VAL A 39 -9.95 -28.03 1.17
C VAL A 39 -9.71 -28.43 2.62
N ASP A 40 -8.68 -27.84 3.23
CA ASP A 40 -8.40 -27.97 4.65
C ASP A 40 -9.06 -26.82 5.41
N TYR A 41 -9.59 -27.13 6.59
CA TYR A 41 -10.25 -26.16 7.45
C TYR A 41 -9.34 -25.83 8.62
N HIS A 42 -8.74 -24.64 8.60
CA HIS A 42 -7.80 -24.22 9.62
C HIS A 42 -8.50 -23.42 10.70
N ALA A 43 -8.39 -23.89 11.95
CA ALA A 43 -8.81 -23.12 13.11
C ALA A 43 -7.94 -21.87 13.28
N SER A 44 -8.59 -20.74 13.56
CA SER A 44 -7.88 -19.50 13.89
C SER A 44 -7.12 -19.62 15.21
N SER A 45 -6.30 -18.61 15.54
CA SER A 45 -5.66 -18.52 16.86
C SER A 45 -6.68 -18.33 17.99
N LEU A 46 -7.82 -17.66 17.72
CA LEU A 46 -8.93 -17.56 18.65
C LEU A 46 -9.58 -18.93 18.90
N VAL A 47 -9.91 -19.69 17.86
CA VAL A 47 -10.53 -21.01 18.01
C VAL A 47 -9.56 -22.00 18.65
N SER A 48 -8.28 -21.94 18.32
CA SER A 48 -7.26 -22.73 18.99
C SER A 48 -7.21 -22.43 20.50
N ALA A 49 -7.26 -21.16 20.90
CA ALA A 49 -7.36 -20.79 22.31
C ALA A 49 -8.65 -21.30 22.96
N MET A 50 -9.78 -21.20 22.26
CA MET A 50 -11.08 -21.70 22.73
C MET A 50 -11.03 -23.19 23.03
N LEU A 51 -10.44 -23.99 22.13
CA LEU A 51 -10.35 -25.45 22.29
C LEU A 51 -9.37 -25.84 23.40
N MET A 52 -8.22 -25.16 23.48
CA MET A 52 -7.15 -25.50 24.43
C MET A 52 -7.35 -24.89 25.82
N GLY A 53 -8.41 -24.11 26.05
CA GLY A 53 -8.60 -23.38 27.31
C GLY A 53 -7.52 -22.33 27.56
N GLY A 54 -6.99 -21.75 26.48
CA GLY A 54 -5.98 -20.71 26.48
C GLY A 54 -6.56 -19.30 26.61
N ILE A 55 -5.68 -18.33 26.41
CA ILE A 55 -6.01 -16.91 26.39
C ILE A 55 -5.83 -16.38 24.98
N ALA A 56 -6.92 -15.93 24.35
CA ALA A 56 -6.88 -15.21 23.09
C ALA A 56 -6.66 -13.72 23.35
N ILE A 57 -5.75 -13.11 22.60
CA ILE A 57 -5.52 -11.67 22.55
C ILE A 57 -5.89 -11.21 21.15
N LEU A 58 -6.98 -10.45 21.03
CA LEU A 58 -7.37 -9.75 19.81
C LEU A 58 -6.70 -8.38 19.83
N ASP A 59 -5.60 -8.24 19.11
CA ASP A 59 -4.79 -7.01 19.10
C ASP A 59 -5.34 -6.02 18.06
N GLU A 60 -5.52 -4.75 18.42
CA GLU A 60 -6.14 -3.70 17.58
C GLU A 60 -7.62 -3.99 17.24
N GLY A 61 -8.39 -4.55 18.17
CA GLY A 61 -9.78 -4.97 17.95
C GLY A 61 -10.72 -3.86 17.48
N ASN A 62 -10.40 -2.59 17.76
CA ASN A 62 -11.15 -1.43 17.26
C ASN A 62 -11.10 -1.27 15.73
N ARG A 63 -10.19 -1.97 15.05
CA ARG A 63 -10.08 -1.97 13.58
C ARG A 63 -11.01 -2.98 12.92
N MET A 64 -11.56 -3.97 13.63
CA MET A 64 -12.41 -4.97 12.98
C MET A 64 -13.78 -4.41 12.60
N PRO A 65 -14.35 -4.83 11.45
CA PRO A 65 -15.69 -4.45 11.07
C PRO A 65 -16.75 -5.07 11.99
N GLU A 66 -17.93 -4.44 12.08
CA GLU A 66 -19.04 -4.90 12.94
C GLU A 66 -19.44 -6.36 12.67
N ARG A 67 -19.39 -6.80 11.40
CA ARG A 67 -19.70 -8.18 11.02
C ARG A 67 -18.76 -9.21 11.67
N ALA A 68 -17.48 -8.87 11.81
CA ALA A 68 -16.49 -9.72 12.49
C ALA A 68 -16.75 -9.74 14.01
N TRP A 69 -17.18 -8.63 14.60
CA TRP A 69 -17.60 -8.60 16.00
C TRP A 69 -18.88 -9.39 16.27
N ALA A 70 -19.84 -9.33 15.35
CA ALA A 70 -21.11 -10.03 15.45
C ALA A 70 -20.93 -11.55 15.53
N SER A 71 -19.95 -12.12 14.82
CA SER A 71 -19.65 -13.55 14.86
C SER A 71 -19.12 -14.01 16.23
N LEU A 72 -18.58 -13.09 17.04
CA LEU A 72 -18.08 -13.35 18.38
C LEU A 72 -19.12 -13.12 19.48
N ALA A 73 -20.29 -12.56 19.17
CA ALA A 73 -21.29 -12.23 20.18
C ALA A 73 -21.68 -13.43 21.09
N PRO A 74 -21.91 -14.65 20.57
CA PRO A 74 -22.19 -15.83 21.40
C PRO A 74 -21.00 -16.29 22.25
N LEU A 75 -19.76 -15.92 21.89
CA LEU A 75 -18.57 -16.27 22.66
C LEU A 75 -18.44 -15.40 23.92
N MET A 76 -18.95 -14.15 23.86
CA MET A 76 -18.83 -13.15 24.91
C MET A 76 -20.02 -13.12 25.89
N ASP A 77 -21.09 -13.86 25.62
CA ASP A 77 -22.17 -14.07 26.57
C ASP A 77 -22.17 -15.51 27.13
N ASP A 78 -23.21 -15.86 27.89
CA ASP A 78 -23.30 -17.14 28.59
C ASP A 78 -23.29 -18.36 27.67
N ARG A 79 -23.49 -18.16 26.36
CA ARG A 79 -23.51 -19.23 25.37
C ARG A 79 -22.12 -19.83 25.13
N ARG A 80 -21.05 -19.04 25.23
CA ARG A 80 -19.64 -19.50 25.17
C ARG A 80 -19.32 -20.41 23.97
N TYR A 81 -19.75 -20.05 22.76
CA TYR A 81 -19.40 -20.78 21.53
C TYR A 81 -19.19 -19.83 20.35
N VAL A 82 -18.58 -20.34 19.27
CA VAL A 82 -18.60 -19.69 17.94
C VAL A 82 -19.19 -20.64 16.90
N GLU A 83 -19.67 -20.09 15.79
CA GLU A 83 -20.21 -20.87 14.67
C GLU A 83 -19.43 -20.56 13.40
N SER A 84 -18.87 -21.58 12.77
CA SER A 84 -18.29 -21.46 11.43
C SER A 84 -19.38 -21.77 10.40
N THR A 85 -19.80 -20.75 9.65
CA THR A 85 -20.73 -20.92 8.53
C THR A 85 -20.08 -21.73 7.41
N VAL A 86 -18.78 -21.52 7.16
CA VAL A 86 -18.03 -22.18 6.08
C VAL A 86 -17.88 -23.67 6.35
N ALA A 87 -17.56 -24.05 7.58
CA ALA A 87 -17.43 -25.46 7.97
C ALA A 87 -18.75 -26.08 8.48
N SER A 88 -19.82 -25.28 8.60
CA SER A 88 -21.11 -25.68 9.20
C SER A 88 -20.96 -26.36 10.57
N VAL A 89 -20.04 -25.85 11.41
CA VAL A 89 -19.79 -26.38 12.76
C VAL A 89 -20.01 -25.34 13.84
N LYS A 90 -20.50 -25.82 14.98
CA LYS A 90 -20.59 -25.07 16.23
C LYS A 90 -19.47 -25.52 17.17
N ILE A 91 -18.66 -24.58 17.64
CA ILE A 91 -17.46 -24.85 18.42
C ILE A 91 -17.63 -24.26 19.83
N PRO A 92 -17.82 -25.09 20.87
CA PRO A 92 -17.89 -24.62 22.24
C PRO A 92 -16.53 -24.17 22.75
N ALA A 93 -16.51 -23.11 23.56
CA ALA A 93 -15.30 -22.65 24.24
C ALA A 93 -15.06 -23.49 25.50
N HIS A 94 -13.82 -23.91 25.70
CA HIS A 94 -13.39 -24.57 26.93
C HIS A 94 -13.70 -23.67 28.16
N PRO A 95 -14.08 -24.23 29.33
CA PRO A 95 -14.44 -23.43 30.51
C PRO A 95 -13.35 -22.46 30.97
N ARG A 96 -12.08 -22.84 30.79
CA ARG A 96 -10.92 -22.01 31.12
C ARG A 96 -10.55 -20.95 30.07
N PHE A 97 -11.19 -20.95 28.91
CA PHE A 97 -10.92 -19.97 27.85
C PHE A 97 -11.17 -18.55 28.36
N ARG A 98 -10.25 -17.65 28.02
CA ARG A 98 -10.37 -16.21 28.26
C ARG A 98 -10.00 -15.44 27.00
N MET A 99 -10.56 -14.24 26.87
CA MET A 99 -10.26 -13.33 25.77
C MET A 99 -9.86 -11.97 26.32
N CYS A 100 -8.91 -11.32 25.67
CA CYS A 100 -8.49 -9.95 25.91
C CYS A 100 -8.48 -9.22 24.57
N VAL A 101 -8.97 -8.00 24.55
CA VAL A 101 -8.99 -7.16 23.35
C VAL A 101 -8.17 -5.93 23.66
N THR A 102 -7.23 -5.59 22.77
CA THR A 102 -6.51 -4.31 22.84
C THR A 102 -7.15 -3.33 21.86
N MET A 103 -7.18 -2.06 22.23
CA MET A 103 -7.77 -1.00 21.42
C MET A 103 -6.87 0.22 21.55
N ASN A 104 -6.55 0.86 20.42
CA ASN A 104 -5.93 2.19 20.45
C ASN A 104 -7.04 3.26 20.45
N GLU A 105 -6.74 4.45 20.97
CA GLU A 105 -7.67 5.58 21.02
C GLU A 105 -7.75 6.35 19.68
N ASP A 106 -7.04 5.88 18.65
CA ASP A 106 -6.89 6.55 17.36
C ASP A 106 -8.24 6.67 16.62
N SER A 107 -8.43 7.77 15.88
CA SER A 107 -9.67 8.25 15.24
C SER A 107 -10.36 7.31 14.23
N SER A 108 -9.88 6.09 14.01
CA SER A 108 -10.51 5.07 13.16
C SER A 108 -11.48 4.21 13.95
N VAL A 109 -12.28 4.82 14.84
CA VAL A 109 -13.14 4.10 15.79
C VAL A 109 -14.54 3.96 15.21
N TYR A 110 -14.93 2.74 14.83
CA TYR A 110 -16.36 2.40 14.81
C TYR A 110 -16.89 2.50 16.24
N GLU A 111 -18.02 3.17 16.45
CA GLU A 111 -18.78 3.06 17.69
C GLU A 111 -19.16 1.60 17.90
N LEU A 112 -18.39 0.91 18.74
CA LEU A 112 -18.52 -0.52 18.94
C LEU A 112 -19.68 -0.80 19.89
N HIS A 113 -20.82 -1.20 19.35
CA HIS A 113 -21.95 -1.76 20.11
C HIS A 113 -21.54 -2.94 21.04
N ILE A 114 -20.37 -3.53 20.79
CA ILE A 114 -19.79 -4.66 21.54
C ILE A 114 -19.10 -4.26 22.85
N GLN A 115 -18.79 -2.97 23.09
CA GLN A 115 -18.00 -2.54 24.24
C GLN A 115 -18.61 -2.95 25.59
N SER A 116 -19.95 -2.98 25.67
CA SER A 116 -20.67 -3.41 26.86
C SER A 116 -20.36 -4.87 27.26
N ARG A 117 -19.96 -5.70 26.27
CA ARG A 117 -19.62 -7.12 26.43
C ARG A 117 -18.13 -7.34 26.72
N LEU A 118 -17.27 -6.33 26.53
CA LEU A 118 -15.81 -6.41 26.72
C LEU A 118 -15.36 -5.96 28.12
N LYS A 119 -16.21 -6.12 29.14
CA LYS A 119 -15.90 -5.72 30.51
C LYS A 119 -15.08 -6.81 31.24
N PRO A 120 -14.15 -6.42 32.14
CA PRO A 120 -13.79 -5.06 32.54
C PRO A 120 -12.85 -4.36 31.54
N ARG A 121 -12.98 -3.03 31.42
CA ARG A 121 -12.03 -2.17 30.70
C ARG A 121 -10.85 -1.83 31.61
N ILE A 122 -9.64 -1.93 31.09
CA ILE A 122 -8.40 -1.56 31.79
C ILE A 122 -7.70 -0.49 30.96
N ASP A 123 -7.68 0.74 31.46
CA ASP A 123 -6.95 1.83 30.79
C ASP A 123 -5.45 1.73 31.06
N ILE A 124 -4.67 1.75 29.99
CA ILE A 124 -3.21 1.68 30.06
C ILE A 124 -2.66 3.10 29.96
N VAL A 125 -2.24 3.64 31.10
CA VAL A 125 -1.60 4.95 31.16
C VAL A 125 -0.10 4.87 30.92
N ALA A 126 0.49 5.97 30.47
CA ALA A 126 1.94 6.07 30.34
C ALA A 126 2.62 5.84 31.71
N PRO A 127 3.64 4.97 31.77
CA PRO A 127 4.34 4.71 33.03
C PRO A 127 5.09 5.95 33.50
N PRO A 128 5.19 6.20 34.83
CA PRO A 128 6.01 7.29 35.36
C PRO A 128 7.45 7.21 34.89
N TRP A 129 8.15 8.35 34.81
CA TRP A 129 9.52 8.41 34.33
C TRP A 129 10.47 7.40 34.99
N ALA A 130 10.40 7.27 36.32
CA ALA A 130 11.24 6.33 37.06
C ALA A 130 11.06 4.86 36.60
N MET A 131 9.84 4.49 36.20
CA MET A 131 9.54 3.18 35.64
C MET A 131 10.05 3.05 34.21
N GLN A 132 9.90 4.09 33.37
CA GLN A 132 10.45 4.10 32.01
C GLN A 132 11.97 3.93 32.02
N GLU A 133 12.67 4.66 32.88
CA GLU A 133 14.12 4.56 33.05
C GLU A 133 14.53 3.13 33.46
N ARG A 134 13.80 2.53 34.41
CA ARG A 134 14.02 1.14 34.83
C ARG A 134 13.78 0.14 33.69
N ILE A 135 12.73 0.33 32.90
CA ILE A 135 12.43 -0.52 31.74
C ILE A 135 13.58 -0.47 30.73
N LEU A 136 14.06 0.72 30.39
CA LEU A 136 15.17 0.89 29.45
C LEU A 136 16.43 0.21 29.97
N ARG A 137 16.82 0.42 31.23
CA ARG A 137 17.99 -0.24 31.83
C ARG A 137 17.90 -1.77 31.78
N LEU A 138 16.71 -2.33 32.07
CA LEU A 138 16.50 -3.79 32.03
C LEU A 138 16.49 -4.37 30.62
N LYS A 139 16.02 -3.61 29.62
CA LYS A 139 15.87 -4.08 28.23
C LYS A 139 17.03 -3.70 27.32
N CYS A 140 17.93 -2.84 27.78
CA CYS A 140 19.11 -2.37 27.06
C CYS A 140 20.43 -2.64 27.82
N PRO A 141 20.68 -3.85 28.36
CA PRO A 141 21.94 -4.15 29.07
C PRO A 141 23.19 -4.05 28.19
N GLN A 142 23.03 -4.18 26.88
CA GLN A 142 24.10 -4.09 25.87
C GLN A 142 24.39 -2.65 25.41
N VAL A 143 23.58 -1.68 25.81
CA VAL A 143 23.78 -0.28 25.44
C VAL A 143 24.84 0.31 26.36
N ASP A 144 25.82 0.94 25.75
CA ASP A 144 26.90 1.64 26.45
C ASP A 144 26.34 2.62 27.51
N PRO A 145 26.86 2.59 28.76
CA PRO A 145 26.30 3.38 29.86
C PRO A 145 26.25 4.88 29.58
N ASP A 146 27.29 5.45 28.95
CA ASP A 146 27.37 6.87 28.63
C ASP A 146 26.37 7.23 27.52
N LEU A 147 26.23 6.37 26.51
CA LEU A 147 25.23 6.53 25.47
C LEU A 147 23.80 6.47 26.05
N LEU A 148 23.53 5.52 26.94
CA LEU A 148 22.23 5.38 27.61
C LEU A 148 21.92 6.59 28.50
N ALA A 149 22.92 7.13 29.20
CA ALA A 149 22.79 8.39 29.94
C ALA A 149 22.45 9.57 29.00
N GLY A 150 23.06 9.62 27.82
CA GLY A 150 22.72 10.56 26.76
C GLY A 150 21.27 10.43 26.29
N VAL A 151 20.79 9.21 26.06
CA VAL A 151 19.38 8.91 25.72
C VAL A 151 18.44 9.46 26.80
N PHE A 152 18.70 9.19 28.08
CA PHE A 152 17.88 9.73 29.17
C PHE A 152 17.89 11.25 29.24
N LYS A 153 19.04 11.90 29.02
CA LYS A 153 19.14 13.36 28.98
C LYS A 153 18.28 13.94 27.86
N LEU A 154 18.33 13.35 26.66
CA LEU A 154 17.53 13.75 25.50
C LEU A 154 16.03 13.62 25.78
N LEU A 155 15.60 12.45 26.25
CA LEU A 155 14.19 12.15 26.53
C LEU A 155 13.63 13.05 27.64
N LYS A 156 14.38 13.28 28.73
CA LYS A 156 13.98 14.25 29.79
C LYS A 156 13.82 15.66 29.23
N ALA A 157 14.70 16.09 28.31
CA ALA A 157 14.60 17.40 27.68
C ALA A 157 13.35 17.52 26.78
N ARG A 158 12.93 16.43 26.12
CA ARG A 158 11.70 16.37 25.32
C ARG A 158 10.44 16.45 26.18
N VAL A 159 10.39 15.71 27.29
CA VAL A 159 9.29 15.79 28.26
C VAL A 159 9.12 17.22 28.79
N LYS A 160 10.22 17.92 29.10
CA LYS A 160 10.17 19.34 29.49
C LYS A 160 9.60 20.28 28.42
N LYS A 161 9.62 19.88 27.15
CA LYS A 161 9.04 20.61 26.02
C LYS A 161 7.59 20.17 25.73
N GLY A 162 6.97 19.35 26.58
CA GLY A 162 5.62 18.81 26.37
C GLY A 162 5.56 17.70 25.33
N LEU A 163 6.70 17.15 24.89
CA LEU A 163 6.74 16.01 23.96
C LEU A 163 6.76 14.71 24.77
N HIS A 164 5.86 13.80 24.44
CA HIS A 164 5.76 12.48 25.06
C HIS A 164 6.13 11.41 24.04
N ASP A 165 7.15 10.61 24.35
CA ASP A 165 7.59 9.50 23.50
C ASP A 165 7.09 8.17 24.09
N SER A 166 6.71 7.21 23.25
CA SER A 166 6.27 5.91 23.73
C SER A 166 7.45 5.11 24.29
N THR A 167 7.21 4.21 25.25
CA THR A 167 8.26 3.31 25.77
C THR A 167 8.92 2.50 24.65
N ARG A 168 8.18 2.17 23.58
CA ARG A 168 8.69 1.48 22.39
C ARG A 168 9.72 2.36 21.67
N ASP A 169 9.39 3.62 21.43
CA ASP A 169 10.29 4.56 20.74
C ASP A 169 11.54 4.85 21.58
N MET A 170 11.39 4.96 22.90
CA MET A 170 12.52 5.11 23.82
C MET A 170 13.50 3.92 23.73
N LEU A 171 12.98 2.69 23.65
CA LEU A 171 13.79 1.48 23.47
C LEU A 171 14.46 1.44 22.09
N SER A 172 13.70 1.73 21.04
CA SER A 172 14.21 1.79 19.67
C SER A 172 15.31 2.83 19.52
N LEU A 173 15.15 4.02 20.11
CA LEU A 173 16.16 5.07 20.16
C LEU A 173 17.47 4.54 20.76
N ALA A 174 17.40 3.92 21.93
CA ALA A 174 18.58 3.43 22.66
C ALA A 174 19.30 2.31 21.90
N GLN A 175 18.56 1.30 21.43
CA GLN A 175 19.11 0.16 20.71
C GLN A 175 19.70 0.57 19.35
N TYR A 176 19.02 1.47 18.64
CA TYR A 176 19.50 1.94 17.35
C TYR A 176 20.73 2.84 17.50
N ALA A 177 20.77 3.70 18.52
CA ALA A 177 21.97 4.48 18.84
C ALA A 177 23.17 3.56 19.13
N GLN A 178 22.98 2.48 19.90
CA GLN A 178 24.05 1.50 20.16
C GLN A 178 24.54 0.84 18.87
N LYS A 179 23.62 0.45 17.98
CA LYS A 179 23.97 -0.11 16.67
C LYS A 179 24.81 0.87 15.86
N LEU A 180 24.41 2.14 15.82
CA LEU A 180 25.14 3.20 15.12
C LEU A 180 26.54 3.44 15.69
N LYS A 181 26.68 3.40 17.03
CA LYS A 181 27.97 3.49 17.73
C LYS A 181 28.90 2.35 17.30
N ILE A 182 28.40 1.11 17.26
CA ILE A 182 29.18 -0.06 16.84
C ILE A 182 29.64 0.07 15.38
N THR A 183 28.80 0.63 14.50
CA THR A 183 29.13 0.81 13.08
C THR A 183 30.03 2.03 12.80
N GLY A 184 30.48 2.76 13.82
CA GLY A 184 31.37 3.92 13.65
C GLY A 184 30.69 5.16 13.06
N VAL A 185 29.37 5.28 13.18
CA VAL A 185 28.64 6.47 12.70
C VAL A 185 28.87 7.64 13.65
N ASN A 186 29.20 8.81 13.09
CA ASN A 186 29.36 10.04 13.85
C ASN A 186 28.02 10.46 14.49
N ASP A 187 28.08 10.86 15.77
CA ASP A 187 26.93 11.27 16.59
C ASP A 187 25.73 10.28 16.54
N PRO A 188 25.92 9.05 17.06
CA PRO A 188 24.94 7.98 16.93
C PRO A 188 23.61 8.29 17.63
N LEU A 189 23.64 9.08 18.71
CA LEU A 189 22.43 9.46 19.45
C LEU A 189 21.57 10.44 18.66
N LYS A 190 22.17 11.51 18.12
CA LYS A 190 21.43 12.47 17.30
C LYS A 190 20.80 11.79 16.10
N ARG A 191 21.59 10.97 15.39
CA ARG A 191 21.11 10.26 14.19
C ARG A 191 19.98 9.28 14.51
N SER A 192 20.04 8.63 15.68
CA SER A 192 18.96 7.77 16.15
C SER A 192 17.70 8.57 16.51
N ALA A 193 17.84 9.71 17.18
CA ALA A 193 16.72 10.59 17.52
C ALA A 193 16.00 11.13 16.28
N GLU A 194 16.73 11.59 15.27
CA GLU A 194 16.19 12.02 13.97
C GLU A 194 15.35 10.93 13.30
N GLN A 195 15.77 9.67 13.41
CA GLN A 195 15.08 8.57 12.75
C GLN A 195 13.91 8.00 13.54
N VAL A 196 14.01 7.95 14.87
CA VAL A 196 13.02 7.28 15.72
C VAL A 196 12.00 8.27 16.26
N LEU A 197 12.44 9.42 16.77
CA LEU A 197 11.57 10.35 17.49
C LEU A 197 11.01 11.48 16.61
N GLU A 198 11.75 11.87 15.57
CA GLU A 198 11.32 12.94 14.65
C GLU A 198 10.47 12.42 13.48
N LYS A 199 10.44 11.09 13.25
CA LYS A 199 9.44 10.45 12.37
C LYS A 199 8.07 10.24 13.03
N ALA A 200 8.01 10.24 14.37
CA ALA A 200 6.78 9.96 15.13
C ALA A 200 5.91 11.21 15.39
N VAL A 201 6.48 12.42 15.30
CA VAL A 201 5.71 13.67 15.34
C VAL A 201 5.24 13.95 13.92
N SER A 202 3.96 13.70 13.67
CA SER A 202 3.14 14.23 12.57
C SER A 202 3.80 15.36 11.75
N ARG A 203 4.62 14.97 10.78
CA ARG A 203 4.75 15.72 9.55
C ARG A 203 3.90 14.96 8.54
N PRO A 204 2.96 15.61 7.79
CA PRO A 204 2.71 15.10 6.45
C PRO A 204 4.09 14.94 5.84
N ARG A 205 4.44 13.71 5.49
CA ARG A 205 5.76 13.32 5.00
C ARG A 205 6.15 14.40 4.01
N ALA A 206 7.15 15.23 4.35
CA ALA A 206 7.59 16.30 3.46
C ALA A 206 7.90 15.59 2.14
N PRO A 207 7.19 15.95 1.07
CA PRO A 207 7.08 15.05 -0.05
C PRO A 207 8.45 14.77 -0.63
N ARG A 208 8.79 13.49 -0.78
CA ARG A 208 10.10 13.02 -1.27
C ARG A 208 10.27 13.22 -2.78
N ILE A 209 9.63 14.22 -3.36
CA ILE A 209 9.43 14.30 -4.81
C ILE A 209 10.50 15.07 -5.54
N ALA A 210 11.16 16.00 -4.87
CA ALA A 210 12.30 16.68 -5.47
C ALA A 210 13.51 15.75 -5.68
N THR A 211 13.55 14.58 -5.03
CA THR A 211 14.71 13.67 -5.09
C THR A 211 14.35 12.19 -5.19
N SER A 212 13.10 11.84 -5.48
CA SER A 212 12.78 10.43 -5.73
C SER A 212 13.37 10.06 -7.09
N PRO A 213 14.32 9.12 -7.18
CA PRO A 213 14.84 8.65 -8.45
C PRO A 213 13.78 7.98 -9.33
N LEU A 214 12.60 7.71 -8.76
CA LEU A 214 11.42 7.18 -9.44
C LEU A 214 10.58 8.23 -10.17
N VAL A 215 10.82 9.51 -9.89
CA VAL A 215 10.17 10.62 -10.57
C VAL A 215 11.18 11.23 -11.54
N ARG A 216 10.79 11.32 -12.81
CA ARG A 216 11.60 11.88 -13.89
C ARG A 216 11.14 13.30 -14.21
N HIS A 217 12.07 14.14 -14.63
CA HIS A 217 11.79 15.55 -14.91
C HIS A 217 12.35 15.92 -16.28
N PHE A 218 11.50 16.51 -17.11
CA PHE A 218 11.90 17.11 -18.38
C PHE A 218 11.26 18.48 -18.49
N ARG A 219 12.03 19.55 -18.23
CA ARG A 219 11.52 20.93 -18.16
C ARG A 219 10.35 21.03 -17.17
N ASN A 220 9.15 21.42 -17.62
CA ASN A 220 7.92 21.51 -16.82
C ASN A 220 7.06 20.23 -16.82
N LEU A 221 7.58 19.13 -17.38
CA LEU A 221 6.98 17.81 -17.30
C LEU A 221 7.59 17.03 -16.14
N THR A 222 6.74 16.65 -15.19
CA THR A 222 7.04 15.59 -14.21
C THR A 222 6.49 14.30 -14.75
N ALA A 223 7.32 13.27 -14.80
CA ALA A 223 6.94 11.95 -15.30
C ALA A 223 7.06 10.91 -14.19
N LEU A 224 6.04 10.07 -14.08
CA LEU A 224 6.03 8.90 -13.23
C LEU A 224 5.90 7.64 -14.12
N PRO A 225 7.02 7.11 -14.61
CA PRO A 225 7.02 5.80 -15.25
C PRO A 225 6.80 4.74 -14.18
N SER A 226 5.81 3.88 -14.39
CA SER A 226 5.25 3.03 -13.34
C SER A 226 5.05 1.59 -13.79
N PHE A 227 5.02 0.69 -12.80
CA PHE A 227 4.36 -0.60 -12.94
C PHE A 227 2.89 -0.40 -12.56
N HIS A 228 1.99 -0.75 -13.49
CA HIS A 228 0.56 -0.71 -13.20
C HIS A 228 0.24 -1.63 -12.03
N TYR A 229 -0.75 -1.23 -11.24
CA TYR A 229 -1.28 -1.96 -10.08
C TYR A 229 -0.34 -2.05 -8.87
N ASP A 230 0.83 -1.41 -8.90
CA ASP A 230 1.77 -1.44 -7.79
C ASP A 230 1.68 -0.19 -6.89
N ALA A 231 1.44 -0.44 -5.60
CA ALA A 231 1.21 0.59 -4.59
C ALA A 231 2.40 1.54 -4.36
N ILE A 232 3.62 1.15 -4.73
CA ILE A 232 4.80 2.03 -4.62
C ILE A 232 4.63 3.24 -5.53
N PHE A 233 4.15 3.04 -6.76
CA PHE A 233 3.91 4.13 -7.70
C PHE A 233 2.65 4.90 -7.36
N GLY A 234 1.57 4.26 -6.92
CA GLY A 234 0.39 4.98 -6.41
C GLY A 234 0.72 5.92 -5.25
N ARG A 235 1.57 5.49 -4.32
CA ARG A 235 2.06 6.36 -3.24
C ARG A 235 2.77 7.60 -3.79
N LEU A 236 3.61 7.45 -4.82
CA LEU A 236 4.32 8.59 -5.42
C LEU A 236 3.36 9.59 -6.07
N VAL A 237 2.28 9.12 -6.71
CA VAL A 237 1.23 10.01 -7.22
C VAL A 237 0.61 10.84 -6.10
N HIS A 238 0.24 10.21 -4.98
CA HIS A 238 -0.27 10.91 -3.81
C HIS A 238 0.71 11.93 -3.26
N GLU A 239 1.99 11.57 -3.17
CA GLU A 239 3.01 12.51 -2.76
C GLU A 239 3.07 13.71 -3.76
N ILE A 240 2.95 13.49 -5.08
CA ILE A 240 3.11 14.53 -6.13
C ILE A 240 2.06 15.60 -5.96
N PHE A 241 0.81 15.16 -5.83
CA PHE A 241 -0.30 16.05 -5.54
C PHE A 241 -0.16 16.76 -4.20
N ALA A 242 0.47 16.13 -3.19
CA ALA A 242 0.67 16.75 -1.88
C ALA A 242 1.74 17.85 -1.86
N VAL A 243 2.76 17.81 -2.74
CA VAL A 243 3.73 18.93 -2.85
C VAL A 243 3.12 20.10 -3.59
N ASN A 244 2.68 19.79 -4.82
CA ASN A 244 2.47 20.75 -5.88
C ASN A 244 1.57 20.07 -6.91
N PRO A 245 0.25 20.23 -6.78
CA PRO A 245 -0.71 19.70 -7.73
C PRO A 245 -0.34 20.14 -9.16
N PRO A 246 -0.30 19.21 -10.13
CA PRO A 246 -0.04 19.57 -11.52
C PRO A 246 -1.21 20.38 -12.10
N HIS A 247 -0.92 21.23 -13.08
CA HIS A 247 -1.94 21.97 -13.82
C HIS A 247 -2.64 21.12 -14.89
N ALA A 248 -2.02 20.00 -15.30
CA ALA A 248 -2.65 18.96 -16.11
C ALA A 248 -2.05 17.57 -15.78
N VAL A 249 -2.88 16.53 -15.83
CA VAL A 249 -2.45 15.13 -15.74
C VAL A 249 -2.58 14.48 -17.10
N ALA A 250 -1.51 13.84 -17.58
CA ALA A 250 -1.45 13.07 -18.80
C ALA A 250 -1.37 11.57 -18.46
N LEU A 251 -2.36 10.78 -18.86
CA LEU A 251 -2.38 9.34 -18.62
C LEU A 251 -2.01 8.57 -19.89
N GLU A 252 -1.13 7.57 -19.78
CA GLU A 252 -0.90 6.57 -20.82
C GLU A 252 -2.09 5.61 -20.91
N LEU A 253 -3.21 6.14 -21.37
CA LEU A 253 -4.38 5.40 -21.77
C LEU A 253 -5.00 6.12 -22.96
N PRO A 254 -5.66 5.37 -23.86
CA PRO A 254 -6.41 5.97 -24.94
C PRO A 254 -7.74 6.56 -24.40
N PRO A 255 -8.32 7.59 -25.04
CA PRO A 255 -9.50 8.30 -24.52
C PRO A 255 -10.71 7.39 -24.25
N GLU A 256 -10.85 6.28 -24.95
CA GLU A 256 -11.93 5.30 -24.77
C GLU A 256 -11.93 4.63 -23.39
N MET A 257 -10.82 4.74 -22.63
CA MET A 257 -10.70 4.20 -21.27
C MET A 257 -11.30 5.10 -20.18
N GLU A 258 -11.64 6.34 -20.51
CA GLU A 258 -12.20 7.30 -19.54
C GLU A 258 -13.43 6.78 -18.80
N PRO A 259 -14.47 6.20 -19.47
CA PRO A 259 -15.65 5.71 -18.77
C PRO A 259 -15.37 4.56 -17.80
N GLU A 260 -14.31 3.77 -18.06
CA GLU A 260 -13.89 2.68 -17.16
C GLU A 260 -13.19 3.23 -15.91
N LEU A 261 -12.34 4.23 -16.07
CA LEU A 261 -11.70 4.93 -14.95
C LEU A 261 -12.72 5.67 -14.09
N GLU A 262 -13.70 6.35 -14.71
CA GLU A 262 -14.78 6.99 -13.97
C GLU A 262 -15.60 5.99 -13.15
N TRP A 263 -15.95 4.85 -13.76
CA TRP A 263 -16.66 3.80 -13.05
C TRP A 263 -15.83 3.23 -11.89
N ALA A 264 -14.56 2.89 -12.13
CA ALA A 264 -13.67 2.40 -11.09
C ALA A 264 -13.48 3.41 -9.96
N ALA A 265 -13.37 4.71 -10.29
CA ALA A 265 -13.27 5.79 -9.32
C ALA A 265 -14.51 5.90 -8.42
N ARG A 266 -15.72 5.62 -8.93
CA ARG A 266 -16.96 5.57 -8.13
C ARG A 266 -17.01 4.37 -7.19
N CYS A 267 -16.34 3.27 -7.53
CA CYS A 267 -16.26 2.08 -6.69
C CYS A 267 -15.19 2.17 -5.60
N TRP A 268 -14.38 3.25 -5.58
CA TRP A 268 -13.34 3.42 -4.58
C TRP A 268 -13.87 3.39 -3.13
N PRO A 269 -13.15 2.77 -2.17
CA PRO A 269 -11.83 2.14 -2.25
C PRO A 269 -11.83 0.65 -2.61
N ALA A 270 -12.94 0.08 -3.05
CA ALA A 270 -12.97 -1.34 -3.36
C ALA A 270 -12.12 -1.64 -4.62
N PRO A 271 -11.30 -2.72 -4.61
CA PRO A 271 -10.71 -3.22 -5.84
C PRO A 271 -11.82 -3.75 -6.75
N VAL A 272 -11.80 -3.36 -8.02
CA VAL A 272 -12.80 -3.77 -9.01
C VAL A 272 -12.14 -4.22 -10.30
N VAL A 273 -12.86 -4.99 -11.12
CA VAL A 273 -12.37 -5.43 -12.42
C VAL A 273 -13.40 -5.08 -13.48
N SER A 274 -12.97 -4.33 -14.49
CA SER A 274 -13.77 -4.14 -15.70
C SER A 274 -13.47 -5.26 -16.69
N ILE A 275 -14.50 -5.90 -17.20
CA ILE A 275 -14.40 -6.92 -18.24
C ILE A 275 -14.96 -6.32 -19.51
N SER A 276 -14.07 -5.94 -20.43
CA SER A 276 -14.42 -5.25 -21.66
C SER A 276 -13.75 -5.89 -22.87
N THR A 277 -14.45 -5.89 -24.00
CA THR A 277 -13.86 -6.18 -25.31
C THR A 277 -13.22 -4.90 -25.80
N LEU A 278 -11.99 -4.63 -25.35
CA LEU A 278 -11.23 -3.48 -25.84
C LEU A 278 -11.04 -3.62 -27.36
N ARG A 279 -11.56 -2.64 -28.11
CA ARG A 279 -11.40 -2.59 -29.57
C ARG A 279 -9.89 -2.64 -29.89
N GLY A 280 -9.50 -3.65 -30.66
CA GLY A 280 -8.18 -3.80 -31.31
C GLY A 280 -7.13 -4.67 -30.63
N ARG A 281 -7.48 -5.43 -29.57
CA ARG A 281 -6.74 -6.65 -29.15
C ARG A 281 -7.41 -7.96 -29.63
N GLY A 282 -8.12 -7.89 -30.76
CA GLY A 282 -9.00 -8.99 -31.22
C GLY A 282 -10.23 -9.14 -30.32
N ALA A 283 -11.16 -10.03 -30.68
CA ALA A 283 -12.42 -10.28 -29.94
C ALA A 283 -12.22 -10.96 -28.55
N ALA A 284 -11.05 -10.78 -27.93
CA ALA A 284 -10.71 -11.35 -26.64
C ALA A 284 -11.24 -10.47 -25.50
N LEU A 285 -11.97 -11.12 -24.59
CA LEU A 285 -12.43 -10.53 -23.35
C LEU A 285 -11.20 -10.07 -22.53
N THR A 286 -11.05 -8.76 -22.29
CA THR A 286 -9.93 -8.23 -21.51
C THR A 286 -10.40 -7.86 -20.12
N ALA A 287 -9.72 -8.40 -19.10
CA ALA A 287 -9.91 -8.03 -17.71
C ALA A 287 -8.96 -6.90 -17.32
N LEU A 288 -9.52 -5.79 -16.84
CA LEU A 288 -8.81 -4.58 -16.42
C LEU A 288 -9.01 -4.40 -14.91
N PRO A 289 -8.04 -4.80 -14.09
CA PRO A 289 -8.13 -4.59 -12.65
C PRO A 289 -7.90 -3.11 -12.31
N PHE A 290 -8.64 -2.63 -11.33
CA PHE A 290 -8.51 -1.30 -10.74
C PHE A 290 -8.37 -1.50 -9.24
N VAL A 291 -7.17 -1.26 -8.71
CA VAL A 291 -6.83 -1.56 -7.32
C VAL A 291 -6.41 -0.31 -6.56
N PRO A 292 -6.65 -0.25 -5.24
CA PRO A 292 -6.04 0.76 -4.40
C PRO A 292 -4.52 0.74 -4.51
N GLY A 293 -3.93 1.89 -4.83
CA GLY A 293 -2.49 2.02 -5.04
C GLY A 293 -2.06 1.94 -6.51
N ASP A 294 -2.95 1.71 -7.47
CA ASP A 294 -2.62 1.89 -8.88
C ASP A 294 -2.29 3.36 -9.21
N SER A 295 -1.20 3.59 -9.94
CA SER A 295 -0.71 4.93 -10.27
C SER A 295 -1.64 5.68 -11.23
N ILE A 296 -2.22 5.01 -12.22
CA ILE A 296 -3.11 5.63 -13.20
C ILE A 296 -4.44 6.00 -12.54
N LEU A 297 -5.10 5.05 -11.88
CA LEU A 297 -6.36 5.30 -11.16
C LEU A 297 -6.15 6.32 -10.05
N GLY A 298 -5.04 6.25 -9.32
CA GLY A 298 -4.67 7.24 -8.31
C GLY A 298 -4.55 8.64 -8.90
N ALA A 299 -3.86 8.79 -10.04
CA ALA A 299 -3.68 10.08 -10.70
C ALA A 299 -4.99 10.64 -11.23
N PHE A 300 -5.82 9.79 -11.86
CA PHE A 300 -7.15 10.15 -12.33
C PHE A 300 -8.03 10.69 -11.19
N ARG A 301 -8.07 9.97 -10.06
CA ARG A 301 -8.90 10.35 -8.89
C ARG A 301 -8.42 11.63 -8.21
N LEU A 302 -7.11 11.79 -8.06
CA LEU A 302 -6.55 13.01 -7.46
C LEU A 302 -6.69 14.22 -8.38
N ALA A 303 -6.58 14.03 -9.70
CA ALA A 303 -6.85 15.09 -10.67
C ALA A 303 -8.30 15.57 -10.56
N ALA A 304 -9.26 14.64 -10.53
CA ALA A 304 -10.67 14.97 -10.34
C ALA A 304 -10.92 15.71 -9.01
N ALA A 305 -10.32 15.26 -7.91
CA ALA A 305 -10.45 15.90 -6.60
C ALA A 305 -9.82 17.30 -6.54
N ALA A 306 -8.74 17.54 -7.29
CA ALA A 306 -8.04 18.83 -7.36
C ALA A 306 -8.63 19.79 -8.40
N GLY A 307 -9.59 19.35 -9.23
CA GLY A 307 -10.07 20.12 -10.38
C GLY A 307 -9.03 20.26 -11.50
N THR A 308 -8.02 19.39 -11.52
CA THR A 308 -6.98 19.35 -12.56
C THR A 308 -7.50 18.58 -13.78
N PRO A 309 -7.38 19.12 -15.00
CA PRO A 309 -7.77 18.40 -16.21
C PRO A 309 -6.93 17.13 -16.41
N THR A 310 -7.60 16.03 -16.73
CA THR A 310 -6.96 14.77 -17.15
C THR A 310 -7.00 14.68 -18.68
N VAL A 311 -5.87 14.32 -19.29
CA VAL A 311 -5.71 14.16 -20.73
C VAL A 311 -5.16 12.76 -21.03
N PHE A 312 -5.88 12.03 -21.87
CA PHE A 312 -5.50 10.71 -22.36
C PHE A 312 -4.55 10.86 -23.54
N VAL A 313 -3.28 10.51 -23.36
CA VAL A 313 -2.22 10.83 -24.34
C VAL A 313 -1.84 9.68 -25.25
N ASP A 314 -2.27 8.46 -24.94
CA ASP A 314 -1.97 7.27 -25.76
C ASP A 314 -2.97 7.11 -26.92
N VAL A 315 -2.55 6.39 -27.96
CA VAL A 315 -3.38 6.12 -29.15
C VAL A 315 -3.55 4.64 -29.36
N HIS A 316 -4.72 4.25 -29.87
CA HIS A 316 -4.93 2.88 -30.24
C HIS A 316 -4.20 2.54 -31.55
N VAL A 317 -3.29 1.55 -31.51
CA VAL A 317 -2.62 1.02 -32.70
C VAL A 317 -2.98 -0.45 -32.85
N ARG A 318 -3.42 -0.85 -34.05
CA ARG A 318 -3.64 -2.27 -34.37
C ARG A 318 -2.30 -2.99 -34.34
N SER A 319 -2.03 -3.74 -33.26
CA SER A 319 -0.90 -4.67 -33.22
C SER A 319 -1.27 -5.94 -34.00
N ALA A 320 -0.37 -6.39 -34.87
CA ALA A 320 -0.45 -7.72 -35.46
C ALA A 320 0.23 -8.68 -34.49
N ALA A 321 -0.52 -9.69 -34.02
CA ALA A 321 -0.15 -10.73 -33.06
C ALA A 321 -0.54 -10.44 -31.60
N ASN A 322 -1.71 -11.02 -31.25
CA ASN A 322 -1.99 -11.53 -29.94
C ASN A 322 -1.08 -12.74 -29.68
N GLU A 323 -0.01 -12.57 -28.92
CA GLU A 323 0.52 -13.58 -28.00
C GLU A 323 1.62 -12.92 -27.14
N PRO A 324 1.59 -13.04 -25.79
CA PRO A 324 2.72 -12.60 -24.98
C PRO A 324 3.94 -13.42 -25.42
N ALA A 325 5.01 -12.74 -25.85
CA ALA A 325 6.24 -13.41 -26.23
C ALA A 325 6.71 -14.31 -25.06
N PRO A 326 6.92 -15.61 -25.28
CA PRO A 326 7.41 -16.50 -24.24
C PRO A 326 8.84 -16.08 -23.90
N GLY A 327 9.01 -15.45 -22.74
CA GLY A 327 10.32 -15.04 -22.24
C GLY A 327 10.50 -13.55 -21.96
N SER A 328 9.42 -12.78 -21.76
CA SER A 328 9.53 -11.41 -21.21
C SER A 328 10.44 -11.45 -19.98
N GLY A 329 11.64 -10.88 -20.11
CA GLY A 329 12.68 -10.97 -19.09
C GLY A 329 12.13 -10.53 -17.72
N HIS A 330 12.57 -11.18 -16.65
CA HIS A 330 12.17 -10.77 -15.29
C HIS A 330 12.66 -9.34 -15.06
N LEU A 331 11.77 -8.35 -15.23
CA LEU A 331 12.05 -6.98 -14.83
C LEU A 331 12.23 -6.95 -13.31
N PRO A 332 13.11 -6.08 -12.79
CA PRO A 332 13.27 -5.96 -11.35
C PRO A 332 11.94 -5.56 -10.70
N GLY A 333 11.54 -6.27 -9.64
CA GLY A 333 10.30 -5.98 -8.94
C GLY A 333 10.27 -4.56 -8.37
N ALA A 334 9.07 -3.96 -8.33
CA ALA A 334 8.87 -2.58 -7.88
C ALA A 334 9.38 -2.34 -6.45
N GLU A 335 9.43 -3.37 -5.61
CA GLU A 335 9.97 -3.33 -4.25
C GLU A 335 11.46 -2.95 -4.19
N LEU A 336 12.20 -3.11 -5.28
CA LEU A 336 13.60 -2.71 -5.39
C LEU A 336 13.76 -1.24 -5.79
N ALA A 337 12.71 -0.60 -6.30
CA ALA A 337 12.76 0.74 -6.89
C ALA A 337 13.23 1.80 -5.87
N ASP A 338 12.66 1.79 -4.66
CA ASP A 338 13.04 2.71 -3.57
C ASP A 338 14.50 2.50 -3.08
N ARG A 339 15.04 1.28 -3.23
CA ARG A 339 16.37 0.90 -2.72
C ARG A 339 17.49 1.14 -3.72
N ALA A 340 17.25 0.79 -4.98
CA ALA A 340 18.22 0.90 -6.08
C ALA A 340 18.24 2.30 -6.70
N GLY A 341 17.16 3.06 -6.53
CA GLY A 341 17.09 4.43 -7.00
C GLY A 341 17.31 4.58 -8.51
N ASP A 342 18.26 5.40 -8.94
CA ASP A 342 18.49 5.63 -10.38
C ASP A 342 18.94 4.37 -11.12
N GLU A 343 19.66 3.47 -10.41
CA GLU A 343 20.12 2.18 -10.94
C GLU A 343 18.93 1.29 -11.32
N TYR A 344 17.78 1.46 -10.65
CA TYR A 344 16.56 0.74 -10.99
C TYR A 344 16.12 0.98 -12.44
N PHE A 345 16.10 2.25 -12.88
CA PHE A 345 15.75 2.56 -14.26
C PHE A 345 16.83 2.16 -15.23
N ALA A 346 18.10 2.33 -14.88
CA ALA A 346 19.20 1.92 -15.76
C ALA A 346 19.12 0.42 -16.08
N VAL A 347 18.91 -0.41 -15.06
CA VAL A 347 18.74 -1.86 -15.21
C VAL A 347 17.45 -2.19 -15.97
N THR A 348 16.33 -1.57 -15.60
CA THR A 348 15.03 -1.85 -16.25
C THR A 348 15.06 -1.47 -17.73
N ASN A 349 15.58 -0.30 -18.07
CA ASN A 349 15.79 0.14 -19.46
C ASN A 349 16.74 -0.78 -20.22
N ALA A 350 17.85 -1.19 -19.60
CA ALA A 350 18.82 -2.08 -20.23
C ALA A 350 18.22 -3.46 -20.53
N LEU A 351 17.35 -3.97 -19.65
CA LEU A 351 16.63 -5.23 -19.86
C LEU A 351 15.59 -5.11 -20.97
N MET A 352 14.80 -4.03 -20.95
CA MET A 352 13.77 -3.77 -21.99
C MET A 352 14.37 -3.53 -23.37
N ALA A 353 15.58 -2.94 -23.45
CA ALA A 353 16.29 -2.73 -24.71
C ALA A 353 16.80 -4.03 -25.36
N ARG A 354 16.72 -5.18 -24.67
CA ARG A 354 17.11 -6.49 -25.24
C ARG A 354 16.01 -7.09 -26.11
N GLU A 355 14.79 -6.60 -25.99
CA GLU A 355 13.64 -7.06 -26.77
C GLU A 355 13.44 -6.12 -27.98
N PRO A 356 13.10 -6.65 -29.17
CA PRO A 356 12.79 -5.82 -30.32
C PRO A 356 11.54 -4.98 -30.05
N VAL A 357 11.65 -3.67 -30.27
CA VAL A 357 10.53 -2.73 -30.06
C VAL A 357 9.51 -2.91 -31.18
N ASP A 358 8.24 -3.16 -30.82
CA ASP A 358 7.13 -3.24 -31.77
C ASP A 358 6.93 -1.88 -32.47
N ALA A 359 6.65 -1.92 -33.78
CA ALA A 359 6.29 -0.75 -34.56
C ALA A 359 5.04 -0.06 -33.99
N ALA A 360 4.13 -0.81 -33.36
CA ALA A 360 2.97 -0.24 -32.67
C ALA A 360 3.39 0.65 -31.49
N ASP A 361 4.36 0.22 -30.68
CA ASP A 361 4.88 1.01 -29.55
C ASP A 361 5.61 2.26 -30.02
N LEU A 362 6.38 2.17 -31.12
CA LEU A 362 7.03 3.36 -31.70
C LEU A 362 6.02 4.41 -32.17
N ALA A 363 4.87 3.97 -32.71
CA ALA A 363 3.79 4.87 -33.11
C ALA A 363 3.06 5.47 -31.89
N ARG A 364 2.78 4.67 -30.85
CA ARG A 364 2.21 5.14 -29.57
C ARG A 364 3.08 6.19 -28.92
N GLU A 365 4.39 5.94 -28.83
CA GLU A 365 5.36 6.86 -28.23
C GLU A 365 5.50 8.17 -29.01
N ALA A 366 5.43 8.14 -30.34
CA ALA A 366 5.43 9.35 -31.16
C ALA A 366 4.17 10.20 -30.90
N ALA A 367 3.01 9.56 -30.76
CA ALA A 367 1.75 10.25 -30.45
C ALA A 367 1.77 10.81 -29.02
N MET A 368 2.18 10.01 -28.02
CA MET A 368 2.32 10.45 -26.64
C MET A 368 3.27 11.64 -26.51
N ALA A 369 4.46 11.57 -27.14
CA ALA A 369 5.42 12.67 -27.11
C ALA A 369 4.84 13.96 -27.73
N ARG A 370 4.06 13.84 -28.81
CA ARG A 370 3.38 14.99 -29.44
C ARG A 370 2.34 15.62 -28.52
N HIS A 371 1.49 14.79 -27.89
CA HIS A 371 0.49 15.26 -26.94
C HIS A 371 1.13 15.91 -25.72
N LEU A 372 2.16 15.29 -25.15
CA LEU A 372 2.92 15.85 -24.02
C LEU A 372 3.57 17.19 -24.39
N ALA A 373 4.18 17.31 -25.57
CA ALA A 373 4.76 18.57 -26.03
C ALA A 373 3.72 19.69 -26.17
N ALA A 374 2.48 19.36 -26.57
CA ALA A 374 1.39 20.33 -26.61
C ALA A 374 0.94 20.75 -25.20
N LEU A 375 0.76 19.79 -24.28
CA LEU A 375 0.39 20.07 -22.89
C LEU A 375 1.44 20.92 -22.17
N MET A 376 2.73 20.64 -22.38
CA MET A 376 3.84 21.42 -21.80
C MET A 376 3.86 22.87 -22.26
N LYS A 377 3.28 23.20 -23.42
CA LYS A 377 3.12 24.60 -23.87
C LYS A 377 1.90 25.28 -23.27
N GLN A 378 0.86 24.50 -22.98
CA GLN A 378 -0.43 24.99 -22.48
C GLN A 378 -0.45 25.17 -20.96
N TYR A 379 0.24 24.30 -20.22
CA TYR A 379 0.17 24.24 -18.76
C TYR A 379 1.52 24.51 -18.10
N ALA A 380 1.49 25.20 -16.97
CA ALA A 380 2.70 25.56 -16.22
C ALA A 380 3.42 24.33 -15.65
N THR A 381 2.68 23.31 -15.22
CA THR A 381 3.21 22.01 -14.81
C THR A 381 2.33 20.87 -15.33
N VAL A 382 2.96 19.82 -15.87
CA VAL A 382 2.26 18.63 -16.38
C VAL A 382 2.78 17.41 -15.64
N LEU A 383 1.89 16.54 -15.18
CA LEU A 383 2.23 15.23 -14.65
C LEU A 383 1.88 14.16 -15.69
N TRP A 384 2.85 13.40 -16.18
CA TRP A 384 2.59 12.18 -16.94
C TRP A 384 2.69 10.94 -16.07
N VAL A 385 1.74 10.01 -16.23
CA VAL A 385 1.73 8.71 -15.57
C VAL A 385 1.51 7.63 -16.62
N GLY A 386 2.44 6.69 -16.72
CA GLY A 386 2.38 5.61 -17.71
C GLY A 386 3.34 4.47 -17.41
N GLY A 387 3.42 3.52 -18.32
CA GLY A 387 4.27 2.35 -18.27
C GLY A 387 5.74 2.70 -18.42
N LEU A 388 6.58 2.05 -17.62
CA LEU A 388 8.03 2.28 -17.60
C LEU A 388 8.70 2.01 -18.96
N ALA A 389 8.11 1.14 -19.77
CA ALA A 389 8.57 0.76 -21.11
C ALA A 389 8.76 1.95 -22.07
N HIS A 390 7.94 2.98 -21.94
CA HIS A 390 7.83 4.04 -22.94
C HIS A 390 8.65 5.28 -22.61
N TRP A 391 8.93 5.52 -21.32
CA TRP A 391 9.48 6.80 -20.85
C TRP A 391 10.77 7.21 -21.56
N SER A 392 11.77 6.33 -21.62
CA SER A 392 13.09 6.67 -22.19
C SER A 392 13.01 7.07 -23.67
N ARG A 393 12.08 6.48 -24.43
CA ARG A 393 11.86 6.83 -25.84
C ARG A 393 11.02 8.09 -26.00
N ILE A 394 10.01 8.29 -25.16
CA ILE A 394 9.26 9.55 -25.10
C ILE A 394 10.19 10.72 -24.75
N GLU A 395 11.06 10.56 -23.76
CA GLU A 395 12.04 11.56 -23.36
C GLU A 395 13.01 11.91 -24.49
N ALA A 396 13.55 10.90 -25.19
CA ALA A 396 14.41 11.12 -26.35
C ALA A 396 13.69 11.88 -27.48
N ARG A 397 12.42 11.55 -27.75
CA ARG A 397 11.58 12.26 -28.74
C ARG A 397 11.31 13.71 -28.33
N LEU A 398 11.01 13.96 -27.06
CA LEU A 398 10.82 15.31 -26.53
C LEU A 398 12.11 16.14 -26.63
N ALA A 399 13.26 15.54 -26.32
CA ALA A 399 14.57 16.19 -26.42
C ALA A 399 14.96 16.53 -27.87
N GLY A 400 14.70 15.61 -28.80
CA GLY A 400 14.97 15.77 -30.23
C GLY A 400 13.90 16.53 -31.01
N ALA A 401 12.77 16.87 -30.38
CA ALA A 401 11.57 17.38 -31.04
C ALA A 401 11.08 16.49 -32.21
N ASP A 402 11.27 15.16 -32.09
CA ASP A 402 10.86 14.17 -33.07
C ASP A 402 9.52 13.52 -32.71
N PHE A 403 8.46 14.07 -33.27
CA PHE A 403 7.08 13.58 -33.11
C PHE A 403 6.60 12.76 -34.30
N SER A 404 7.51 12.40 -35.21
CA SER A 404 7.19 11.59 -36.38
C SER A 404 7.14 10.10 -36.00
N ALA A 405 6.14 9.39 -36.53
CA ALA A 405 6.22 7.94 -36.58
C ALA A 405 7.20 7.58 -37.72
N LEU A 406 7.96 6.49 -37.58
CA LEU A 406 8.83 6.00 -38.65
C LEU A 406 8.00 5.87 -39.95
N LEU A 407 8.50 6.47 -41.03
CA LEU A 407 7.86 6.55 -42.34
C LEU A 407 7.45 5.16 -42.84
N GLY A 408 6.15 4.86 -42.79
CA GLY A 408 5.59 3.60 -43.29
C GLY A 408 4.18 3.25 -42.79
N MET A 409 3.64 3.86 -41.73
CA MET A 409 2.40 3.39 -41.12
C MET A 409 1.43 4.54 -40.80
N ARG A 410 0.30 4.59 -41.52
CA ARG A 410 -0.82 5.50 -41.24
C ARG A 410 -1.54 5.03 -39.96
N ALA A 411 -1.78 5.95 -39.02
CA ALA A 411 -2.79 5.76 -38.00
C ALA A 411 -4.13 5.44 -38.67
N ALA A 412 -4.85 4.42 -38.19
CA ALA A 412 -6.17 4.09 -38.72
C ALA A 412 -7.12 5.29 -38.49
N PRO A 413 -8.00 5.63 -39.46
CA PRO A 413 -9.03 6.63 -39.22
C PRO A 413 -9.95 6.17 -38.07
N PRO A 414 -10.60 7.10 -37.34
CA PRO A 414 -11.52 6.76 -36.27
C PRO A 414 -12.63 5.86 -36.82
N GLY A 415 -12.57 4.57 -36.48
CA GLY A 415 -13.50 3.56 -36.98
C GLY A 415 -14.88 3.76 -36.35
N GLY A 416 -15.89 3.83 -37.21
CA GLY A 416 -17.30 4.08 -36.88
C GLY A 416 -17.86 3.29 -35.69
N VAL A 417 -18.82 3.95 -35.04
CA VAL A 417 -19.62 3.49 -33.91
C VAL A 417 -20.58 2.39 -34.37
N ALA A 418 -20.47 1.20 -33.77
CA ALA A 418 -21.52 0.18 -33.65
C ALA A 418 -20.93 -1.06 -32.96
N ASP A 419 -21.10 -1.13 -31.64
CA ASP A 419 -21.47 -2.36 -30.91
C ASP A 419 -21.94 -1.91 -29.53
N ASP A 420 -23.24 -2.08 -29.27
CA ASP A 420 -24.00 -1.55 -28.12
C ASP A 420 -23.91 -2.46 -26.88
N SER A 421 -22.89 -3.32 -26.81
CA SER A 421 -22.71 -4.27 -25.73
C SER A 421 -21.99 -3.61 -24.54
N PRO A 422 -22.68 -3.33 -23.40
CA PRO A 422 -22.02 -2.69 -22.27
C PRO A 422 -20.93 -3.58 -21.67
N PRO A 423 -19.82 -2.99 -21.18
CA PRO A 423 -18.78 -3.72 -20.47
C PRO A 423 -19.39 -4.47 -19.27
N ARG A 424 -18.99 -5.72 -19.09
CA ARG A 424 -19.43 -6.52 -17.93
C ARG A 424 -18.60 -6.07 -16.73
N ARG A 425 -19.24 -5.41 -15.78
CA ARG A 425 -18.57 -4.82 -14.60
C ARG A 425 -18.74 -5.75 -13.40
N CYS A 426 -17.64 -6.17 -12.80
CA CYS A 426 -17.65 -7.02 -11.60
C CYS A 426 -17.16 -6.23 -10.39
N ILE A 427 -17.95 -6.23 -9.32
CA ILE A 427 -17.55 -5.72 -8.00
C ILE A 427 -17.00 -6.92 -7.23
N GLY A 428 -15.73 -6.85 -6.83
CA GLY A 428 -15.01 -7.89 -6.09
C GLY A 428 -15.19 -7.79 -4.58
#